data_AF-A0A812QWT1-F1
#
_entry.id   AF-A0A812QWT1-F1
#
_cell.length_a   1.000
_cell.length_b   1.000
_cell.length_c   1.000
_cell.angle_alpha   90.00
_cell.angle_beta   90.00
_cell.angle_gamma   90.00
#
_symmetry.space_group_name_H-M   'P 1'
#
loop_
_entity.id
_entity.type
_entity.pdbx_description
1 polymer ?
#
loop_
_entity_poly.entity_id
_entity_poly.type
_entity_poly.pdbx_seq_one_letter_code
_entity_poly.pdbx_strand_id
1 'polypeptide(L)'
;MSTFMLLGHWLCICGAVTLRGSDRSKDPSLPVAHQSNIEGVPSIQNATSLDESGYMYNSSELSILIPETRPLVTLPLVVLQAHTHFPELRIQLMYGHDNKEYVHSQKTLVELQQKGAVFLTPMPGEAYDINRLPDWVHRQRAYSKALTSPEFWKLITTPKVLLAQTDTWMCNGAHKHLKDFLQYDYVGAPWTSNMTRCPKKWVGNGGFSLRDREAMLRVTQSFRPEPDDLAEDLFFCSHMQDSEKLPSHEVAKHFSREGFYEEESSSNPTMPNVGVHNLRLTPDDIRKFFEGQCPGVSLVCQNLHPAQAELDNSEGSLESLGEDLVQKWKQEFFPQTVALLQDSNSRIMDSVSLTLMAKIFSAEPLRDPSVVDFLRETEEALQ
;
A
#
# COMPACT_ATOMS: atom_id res chain seq x y z
N MET A 1 -10.95 -58.35 -11.35
CA MET A 1 -12.21 -58.86 -10.80
C MET A 1 -12.18 -58.70 -9.28
N SER A 2 -13.26 -58.11 -8.76
CA SER A 2 -13.74 -58.15 -7.38
C SER A 2 -12.89 -57.59 -6.24
N THR A 3 -13.15 -56.32 -5.94
CA THR A 3 -13.17 -55.75 -4.59
C THR A 3 -14.39 -56.30 -3.82
N PHE A 4 -14.18 -56.82 -2.61
CA PHE A 4 -15.24 -57.12 -1.65
C PHE A 4 -14.90 -56.50 -0.28
N MET A 5 -15.97 -56.06 0.37
CA MET A 5 -16.11 -55.33 1.63
C MET A 5 -15.35 -55.89 2.83
N LEU A 6 -15.09 -55.04 3.83
CA LEU A 6 -15.45 -55.35 5.22
C LEU A 6 -15.70 -54.08 6.06
N LEU A 7 -16.89 -54.09 6.68
CA LEU A 7 -17.40 -53.20 7.71
C LEU A 7 -16.66 -53.41 9.04
N GLY A 8 -16.58 -52.36 9.85
CA GLY A 8 -16.20 -52.41 11.26
C GLY A 8 -16.80 -51.23 12.03
N HIS A 9 -17.97 -51.46 12.63
CA HIS A 9 -18.58 -50.62 13.66
C HIS A 9 -17.69 -50.57 14.92
N TRP A 10 -17.78 -49.51 15.72
CA TRP A 10 -17.82 -49.56 17.19
C TRP A 10 -18.65 -48.38 17.73
N LEU A 11 -19.50 -48.68 18.70
CA LEU A 11 -20.53 -47.83 19.30
C LEU A 11 -20.02 -47.07 20.54
N CYS A 12 -20.62 -45.89 20.74
CA CYS A 12 -21.09 -45.25 21.99
C CYS A 12 -20.20 -45.14 23.23
N ILE A 13 -20.19 -43.93 23.82
CA ILE A 13 -20.77 -43.65 25.15
C ILE A 13 -21.39 -42.25 25.14
N CYS A 14 -22.57 -42.16 25.74
CA CYS A 14 -23.46 -41.01 25.86
C CYS A 14 -23.03 -40.02 26.96
N GLY A 15 -23.48 -38.77 26.82
CA GLY A 15 -23.56 -37.79 27.89
C GLY A 15 -24.52 -36.66 27.50
N ALA A 16 -25.83 -36.89 27.66
CA ALA A 16 -26.87 -35.90 27.47
C ALA A 16 -27.11 -35.13 28.78
N VAL A 17 -27.26 -33.80 28.71
CA VAL A 17 -28.06 -33.04 29.67
C VAL A 17 -28.92 -32.01 28.92
N THR A 18 -30.17 -31.97 29.34
CA THR A 18 -31.40 -31.48 28.72
C THR A 18 -31.62 -29.96 28.75
N LEU A 19 -32.33 -29.49 27.72
CA LEU A 19 -33.04 -28.19 27.65
C LEU A 19 -34.33 -28.18 28.50
N ARG A 20 -34.59 -27.04 29.15
CA ARG A 20 -35.91 -26.45 29.51
C ARG A 20 -35.65 -24.93 29.50
N GLY A 21 -36.35 -24.02 28.82
CA GLY A 21 -37.71 -24.01 28.28
C GLY A 21 -38.56 -23.03 29.10
N SER A 22 -38.93 -21.88 28.50
CA SER A 22 -40.22 -21.16 28.62
C SER A 22 -40.13 -19.62 28.75
N ASP A 23 -40.63 -18.98 27.69
CA ASP A 23 -41.62 -17.88 27.62
C ASP A 23 -41.41 -16.44 28.15
N ARG A 24 -41.62 -15.54 27.17
CA ARG A 24 -42.53 -14.37 27.13
C ARG A 24 -42.26 -13.10 27.94
N SER A 25 -42.07 -12.05 27.13
CA SER A 25 -42.68 -10.71 27.19
C SER A 25 -42.47 -9.85 28.45
N LYS A 26 -41.84 -8.69 28.26
CA LYS A 26 -42.46 -7.36 28.40
C LYS A 26 -41.38 -6.27 28.31
N ASP A 27 -41.63 -5.31 27.42
CA ASP A 27 -41.06 -3.97 27.46
C ASP A 27 -41.58 -3.25 28.73
N PRO A 28 -40.76 -2.43 29.40
CA PRO A 28 -41.12 -1.01 29.41
C PRO A 28 -39.91 -0.03 29.42
N SER A 29 -40.03 0.99 28.57
CA SER A 29 -39.76 2.43 28.78
C SER A 29 -38.63 2.87 29.75
N LEU A 30 -37.63 3.53 29.15
CA LEU A 30 -36.79 4.66 29.59
C LEU A 30 -36.92 5.20 31.03
N PRO A 31 -35.76 5.58 31.60
CA PRO A 31 -35.62 6.95 32.08
C PRO A 31 -34.42 7.69 31.45
N VAL A 32 -34.66 8.96 31.17
CA VAL A 32 -33.67 10.00 30.88
C VAL A 32 -32.82 10.22 32.14
N ALA A 33 -31.49 10.22 32.01
CA ALA A 33 -30.58 10.76 33.01
C ALA A 33 -29.42 11.50 32.34
N HIS A 34 -29.27 12.75 32.78
CA HIS A 34 -28.23 13.70 32.44
C HIS A 34 -26.81 13.22 32.81
N GLN A 35 -25.87 13.66 31.97
CA GLN A 35 -24.46 13.98 32.24
C GLN A 35 -23.86 13.49 33.57
N SER A 36 -22.92 12.57 33.47
CA SER A 36 -21.75 12.55 34.36
C SER A 36 -20.52 12.06 33.59
N ASN A 37 -19.40 12.72 33.87
CA ASN A 37 -18.08 12.54 33.28
C ASN A 37 -17.64 11.07 33.28
N ILE A 38 -17.10 10.61 32.14
CA ILE A 38 -16.27 9.41 32.11
C ILE A 38 -14.86 9.85 31.71
N GLU A 39 -14.06 10.10 32.73
CA GLU A 39 -12.61 9.94 32.68
C GLU A 39 -12.28 8.48 32.37
N GLY A 40 -11.27 8.23 31.52
CA GLY A 40 -10.65 6.92 31.37
C GLY A 40 -10.51 6.41 29.93
N VAL A 41 -9.79 7.14 29.07
CA VAL A 41 -9.10 6.50 27.94
C VAL A 41 -7.83 5.86 28.51
N PRO A 42 -7.56 4.56 28.30
CA PRO A 42 -6.34 3.93 28.82
C PRO A 42 -5.12 4.63 28.23
N SER A 43 -4.27 5.15 29.10
CA SER A 43 -2.98 5.69 28.74
C SER A 43 -2.14 4.62 28.06
N ILE A 44 -1.56 4.98 26.91
CA ILE A 44 -0.47 4.24 26.30
C ILE A 44 0.73 4.39 27.24
N GLN A 45 0.83 3.50 28.23
CA GLN A 45 1.99 3.36 29.08
C GLN A 45 2.39 1.89 29.13
N ASN A 46 3.21 1.52 28.16
CA ASN A 46 4.44 0.75 28.33
C ASN A 46 5.20 0.75 27.00
N ALA A 47 5.55 1.95 26.54
CA ALA A 47 6.66 2.10 25.60
C ALA A 47 7.91 2.29 26.45
N THR A 48 8.57 1.18 26.79
CA THR A 48 9.97 1.21 27.23
C THR A 48 10.77 1.95 26.17
N SER A 49 11.52 2.97 26.59
CA SER A 49 12.35 3.88 25.79
C SER A 49 12.84 3.25 24.48
N LEU A 50 12.21 3.62 23.38
CA LEU A 50 12.73 3.34 22.05
C LEU A 50 13.90 4.28 21.83
N ASP A 51 15.07 3.65 21.74
CA ASP A 51 16.36 4.26 21.47
C ASP A 51 16.30 5.25 20.30
N GLU A 52 17.13 6.29 20.35
CA GLU A 52 17.24 7.38 19.36
C GLU A 52 17.73 6.94 17.96
N SER A 53 17.69 5.64 17.66
CA SER A 53 18.00 5.04 16.36
C SER A 53 16.70 4.75 15.60
N GLY A 54 16.56 5.27 14.38
CA GLY A 54 15.39 5.00 13.52
C GLY A 54 15.05 3.52 13.37
N TYR A 55 13.77 3.24 13.14
CA TYR A 55 13.28 1.87 12.93
C TYR A 55 13.75 1.35 11.57
N MET A 56 14.55 0.28 11.51
CA MET A 56 14.92 -0.36 10.25
C MET A 56 13.99 -1.53 9.92
N TYR A 57 13.46 -1.56 8.69
CA TYR A 57 12.62 -2.68 8.26
C TYR A 57 13.47 -3.88 7.79
N ASN A 58 13.05 -5.09 8.14
CA ASN A 58 13.73 -6.31 7.69
C ASN A 58 13.18 -6.78 6.33
N SER A 59 14.03 -6.80 5.30
CA SER A 59 13.67 -7.21 3.93
C SER A 59 13.38 -8.69 3.73
N SER A 60 13.57 -9.50 4.78
CA SER A 60 13.09 -10.90 4.85
C SER A 60 11.66 -11.00 5.39
N GLU A 61 11.22 -10.00 6.15
CA GLU A 61 9.90 -9.97 6.82
C GLU A 61 8.88 -9.12 6.06
N LEU A 62 9.34 -8.04 5.42
CA LEU A 62 8.52 -7.09 4.68
C LEU A 62 9.11 -6.83 3.29
N SER A 63 8.25 -6.72 2.28
CA SER A 63 8.63 -6.19 0.97
C SER A 63 7.54 -5.28 0.41
N ILE A 64 7.88 -4.52 -0.63
CA ILE A 64 6.89 -3.76 -1.40
C ILE A 64 6.44 -4.62 -2.58
N LEU A 65 5.15 -4.64 -2.87
CA LEU A 65 4.56 -5.42 -3.96
C LEU A 65 3.85 -4.49 -4.93
N ILE A 66 4.25 -4.51 -6.20
CA ILE A 66 3.65 -3.70 -7.26
C ILE A 66 3.15 -4.63 -8.37
N PRO A 67 1.86 -5.00 -8.38
CA PRO A 67 1.27 -5.79 -9.45
C PRO A 67 0.78 -4.89 -10.60
N GLU A 68 1.57 -4.73 -11.65
CA GLU A 68 1.22 -3.90 -12.81
C GLU A 68 1.53 -4.63 -14.12
N THR A 69 0.55 -4.75 -15.00
CA THR A 69 0.65 -5.52 -16.25
C THR A 69 0.72 -4.64 -17.49
N ARG A 70 0.52 -3.33 -17.33
CA ARG A 70 0.54 -2.32 -18.39
C ARG A 70 1.90 -1.60 -18.42
N PRO A 71 2.38 -1.19 -19.61
CA PRO A 71 3.60 -0.41 -19.74
C PRO A 71 3.29 1.07 -19.42
N LEU A 72 3.15 1.39 -18.14
CA LEU A 72 2.80 2.75 -17.72
C LEU A 72 4.02 3.65 -17.61
N VAL A 73 3.91 4.86 -18.17
CA VAL A 73 4.90 5.94 -18.04
C VAL A 73 5.23 6.25 -16.58
N THR A 74 4.26 6.15 -15.67
CA THR A 74 4.44 6.44 -14.24
C THR A 74 5.13 5.33 -13.46
N LEU A 75 5.19 4.09 -13.98
CA LEU A 75 5.72 2.93 -13.28
C LEU A 75 7.17 3.12 -12.77
N PRO A 76 8.16 3.55 -13.59
CA PRO A 76 9.52 3.77 -13.10
C PRO A 76 9.58 4.80 -11.96
N LEU A 77 8.77 5.85 -12.00
CA LEU A 77 8.72 6.86 -10.95
C LEU A 77 8.16 6.29 -9.65
N VAL A 78 7.03 5.58 -9.70
CA VAL A 78 6.42 4.97 -8.50
C VAL A 78 7.38 3.99 -7.83
N VAL A 79 8.06 3.16 -8.63
CA VAL A 79 9.06 2.19 -8.11
C VAL A 79 10.25 2.91 -7.48
N LEU A 80 10.78 3.96 -8.12
CA LEU A 80 11.88 4.76 -7.58
C LEU A 80 11.47 5.48 -6.28
N GLN A 81 10.26 6.02 -6.23
CA GLN A 81 9.73 6.73 -5.07
C GLN A 81 9.55 5.78 -3.87
N ALA A 82 9.06 4.58 -4.13
CA ALA A 82 8.93 3.53 -3.14
C ALA A 82 10.29 3.12 -2.56
N HIS A 83 11.29 2.92 -3.42
CA HIS A 83 12.66 2.63 -3.00
C HIS A 83 13.30 3.80 -2.23
N THR A 84 12.95 5.04 -2.57
CA THR A 84 13.45 6.24 -1.87
C THR A 84 12.99 6.29 -0.42
N HIS A 85 11.73 5.92 -0.15
CA HIS A 85 11.19 5.92 1.21
C HIS A 85 11.64 4.69 2.01
N PHE A 86 11.91 3.57 1.35
CA PHE A 86 12.29 2.31 1.99
C PHE A 86 13.50 1.68 1.28
N PRO A 87 14.70 2.27 1.40
CA PRO A 87 15.90 1.80 0.70
C PRO A 87 16.33 0.38 1.11
N GLU A 88 15.97 -0.06 2.31
CA GLU A 88 16.27 -1.39 2.84
C GLU A 88 15.32 -2.48 2.33
N LEU A 89 14.12 -2.13 1.86
CA LEU A 89 13.12 -3.08 1.40
C LEU A 89 13.33 -3.46 -0.06
N ARG A 90 13.06 -4.74 -0.37
CA ARG A 90 12.99 -5.21 -1.76
C ARG A 90 11.60 -4.93 -2.32
N ILE A 91 11.55 -4.69 -3.63
CA ILE A 91 10.34 -4.46 -4.41
C ILE A 91 10.12 -5.66 -5.33
N GLN A 92 9.01 -6.37 -5.11
CA GLN A 92 8.49 -7.37 -6.04
C GLN A 92 7.61 -6.66 -7.07
N LEU A 93 8.13 -6.42 -8.26
CA LEU A 93 7.38 -5.87 -9.37
C LEU A 93 6.81 -7.03 -10.20
N MET A 94 5.49 -7.22 -10.15
CA MET A 94 4.83 -8.23 -10.96
C MET A 94 4.45 -7.66 -12.32
N TYR A 95 4.67 -8.42 -13.39
CA TYR A 95 4.51 -7.97 -14.77
C TYR A 95 3.60 -8.92 -15.57
N GLY A 96 2.97 -8.38 -16.63
CA GLY A 96 2.17 -9.12 -17.60
C GLY A 96 2.88 -9.27 -18.94
N HIS A 97 2.21 -9.88 -19.91
CA HIS A 97 2.73 -10.07 -21.26
C HIS A 97 3.12 -8.73 -21.91
N ASP A 98 2.23 -7.74 -21.82
CA ASP A 98 2.33 -6.48 -22.56
C ASP A 98 3.40 -5.53 -22.01
N ASN A 99 3.71 -5.59 -20.72
CA ASN A 99 4.78 -4.78 -20.14
C ASN A 99 6.06 -5.56 -19.85
N LYS A 100 6.14 -6.83 -20.25
CA LYS A 100 7.31 -7.68 -20.03
C LYS A 100 8.58 -7.04 -20.58
N GLU A 101 8.57 -6.64 -21.85
CA GLU A 101 9.74 -5.99 -22.46
C GLU A 101 10.06 -4.68 -21.75
N TYR A 102 9.03 -3.86 -21.50
CA TYR A 102 9.15 -2.58 -20.82
C TYR A 102 9.85 -2.67 -19.45
N VAL A 103 9.46 -3.60 -18.57
CA VAL A 103 10.09 -3.75 -17.24
C VAL A 103 11.52 -4.30 -17.31
N HIS A 104 11.91 -4.90 -18.45
CA HIS A 104 13.26 -5.40 -18.71
C HIS A 104 14.15 -4.38 -19.44
N SER A 105 13.58 -3.42 -20.15
CA SER A 105 14.31 -2.40 -20.92
C SER A 105 14.36 -1.04 -20.24
N GLN A 106 13.37 -0.71 -19.40
CA GLN A 106 13.25 0.64 -18.86
C GLN A 106 14.38 0.96 -17.89
N LYS A 107 15.13 2.03 -18.18
CA LYS A 107 16.40 2.41 -17.57
C LYS A 107 16.33 2.43 -16.04
N THR A 108 15.44 3.23 -15.44
CA THR A 108 15.32 3.32 -13.97
C THR A 108 15.01 1.96 -13.33
N LEU A 109 14.14 1.15 -13.95
CA LEU A 109 13.78 -0.18 -13.45
C LEU A 109 14.96 -1.16 -13.55
N VAL A 110 15.73 -1.11 -14.64
CA VAL A 110 16.93 -1.92 -14.84
C VAL A 110 18.02 -1.56 -13.83
N GLU A 111 18.25 -0.27 -13.57
CA GLU A 111 19.21 0.18 -12.57
C GLU A 111 18.84 -0.30 -11.16
N LEU A 112 17.56 -0.28 -10.80
CA LEU A 112 17.08 -0.80 -9.50
C LEU A 112 17.17 -2.33 -9.41
N GLN A 113 16.98 -3.04 -10.52
CA GLN A 113 17.22 -4.49 -10.59
C GLN A 113 18.70 -4.84 -10.41
N GLN A 114 19.61 -4.12 -11.07
CA GLN A 114 21.05 -4.32 -10.94
C GLN A 114 21.56 -4.07 -9.51
N LYS A 115 20.90 -3.18 -8.77
CA LYS A 115 21.15 -2.93 -7.34
C LYS A 115 20.52 -3.97 -6.41
N GLY A 116 19.74 -4.90 -6.94
CA GLY A 116 19.00 -5.90 -6.15
C GLY A 116 17.80 -5.34 -5.38
N ALA A 117 17.41 -4.08 -5.63
CA ALA A 117 16.27 -3.44 -5.00
C ALA A 117 14.94 -3.94 -5.60
N VAL A 118 14.91 -4.18 -6.91
CA VAL A 118 13.73 -4.69 -7.63
C VAL A 118 13.99 -6.10 -8.14
N PHE A 119 12.99 -6.97 -8.02
CA PHE A 119 12.97 -8.25 -8.73
C PHE A 119 11.61 -8.46 -9.39
N LEU A 120 11.64 -9.18 -10.52
CA LEU A 120 10.47 -9.31 -11.38
C LEU A 120 9.79 -10.67 -11.19
N THR A 121 8.46 -10.68 -11.16
CA THR A 121 7.65 -11.91 -11.11
C THR A 121 6.52 -11.85 -12.15
N PRO A 122 6.29 -12.88 -12.98
CA PRO A 122 5.13 -12.85 -13.87
C PRO A 122 3.83 -12.91 -13.06
N MET A 123 2.82 -12.13 -13.45
CA MET A 123 1.47 -12.25 -12.92
C MET A 123 0.89 -13.64 -13.23
N PRO A 124 0.09 -14.24 -12.33
CA PRO A 124 -0.51 -15.55 -12.58
C PRO A 124 -1.80 -15.44 -13.40
N GLY A 125 -2.16 -16.54 -14.08
CA GLY A 125 -3.47 -16.72 -14.72
C GLY A 125 -3.77 -15.70 -15.82
N GLU A 126 -5.05 -15.36 -15.99
CA GLU A 126 -5.52 -14.40 -17.00
C GLU A 126 -4.95 -12.99 -16.82
N ALA A 127 -4.50 -12.64 -15.61
CA ALA A 127 -3.86 -11.36 -15.35
C ALA A 127 -2.52 -11.21 -16.09
N TYR A 128 -1.84 -12.30 -16.45
CA TYR A 128 -0.64 -12.21 -17.29
C TYR A 128 -0.95 -11.65 -18.68
N ASP A 129 -2.01 -12.14 -19.32
CA ASP A 129 -2.43 -11.75 -20.68
C ASP A 129 -3.65 -10.80 -20.64
N ILE A 130 -3.67 -9.85 -19.69
CA ILE A 130 -4.87 -9.06 -19.37
C ILE A 130 -5.47 -8.33 -20.58
N ASN A 131 -4.64 -7.86 -21.51
CA ASN A 131 -5.10 -7.08 -22.67
C ASN A 131 -5.70 -7.94 -23.79
N ARG A 132 -5.61 -9.28 -23.69
CA ARG A 132 -6.38 -10.19 -24.55
C ARG A 132 -7.86 -10.25 -24.16
N LEU A 133 -8.22 -9.67 -23.01
CA LEU A 133 -9.59 -9.62 -22.53
C LEU A 133 -10.37 -8.47 -23.20
N PRO A 134 -11.66 -8.68 -23.51
CA PRO A 134 -12.38 -7.87 -24.49
C PRO A 134 -12.62 -6.42 -24.06
N ASP A 135 -12.73 -6.15 -22.75
CA ASP A 135 -13.05 -4.82 -22.24
C ASP A 135 -12.45 -4.57 -20.85
N TRP A 136 -12.58 -3.33 -20.37
CA TRP A 136 -12.05 -2.90 -19.07
C TRP A 136 -12.63 -3.69 -17.89
N VAL A 137 -13.91 -4.10 -17.95
CA VAL A 137 -14.55 -4.85 -16.87
C VAL A 137 -13.92 -6.23 -16.76
N HIS A 138 -13.69 -6.91 -17.88
CA HIS A 138 -13.00 -8.20 -17.87
C HIS A 138 -11.54 -8.07 -17.39
N ARG A 139 -10.86 -6.99 -17.76
CA ARG A 139 -9.50 -6.70 -17.26
C ARG A 139 -9.47 -6.53 -15.74
N GLN A 140 -10.35 -5.70 -15.18
CA GLN A 140 -10.45 -5.53 -13.72
C GLN A 140 -10.81 -6.83 -12.99
N ARG A 141 -11.69 -7.63 -13.58
CA ARG A 141 -12.03 -8.96 -13.05
C ARG A 141 -10.82 -9.89 -13.05
N ALA A 142 -10.04 -9.94 -14.12
CA ALA A 142 -8.84 -10.79 -14.16
C ALA A 142 -7.79 -10.37 -13.13
N TYR A 143 -7.60 -9.06 -12.93
CA TYR A 143 -6.76 -8.54 -11.86
C TYR A 143 -7.27 -8.98 -10.47
N SER A 144 -8.56 -8.74 -10.19
CA SER A 144 -9.18 -9.13 -8.91
C SER A 144 -9.12 -10.65 -8.67
N LYS A 145 -9.37 -11.45 -9.71
CA LYS A 145 -9.24 -12.91 -9.68
C LYS A 145 -7.83 -13.38 -9.36
N ALA A 146 -6.81 -12.71 -9.89
CA ALA A 146 -5.43 -13.03 -9.52
C ALA A 146 -5.22 -12.78 -8.03
N LEU A 147 -5.52 -11.57 -7.51
CA LEU A 147 -5.29 -11.25 -6.10
C LEU A 147 -6.17 -12.04 -5.12
N THR A 148 -7.32 -12.53 -5.56
CA THR A 148 -8.19 -13.42 -4.77
C THR A 148 -7.88 -14.91 -4.94
N SER A 149 -6.80 -15.26 -5.65
CA SER A 149 -6.34 -16.64 -5.81
C SER A 149 -5.24 -17.01 -4.79
N PRO A 150 -5.24 -18.23 -4.24
CA PRO A 150 -4.11 -18.73 -3.47
C PRO A 150 -2.79 -18.74 -4.26
N GLU A 151 -2.86 -18.94 -5.57
CA GLU A 151 -1.71 -18.99 -6.48
C GLU A 151 -0.91 -17.68 -6.45
N PHE A 152 -1.60 -16.55 -6.44
CA PHE A 152 -0.96 -15.24 -6.33
C PHE A 152 -0.19 -15.09 -5.03
N TRP A 153 -0.80 -15.40 -3.89
CA TRP A 153 -0.17 -15.24 -2.58
C TRP A 153 0.99 -16.21 -2.33
N LYS A 154 1.00 -17.38 -3.00
CA LYS A 154 2.15 -18.31 -2.98
C LYS A 154 3.38 -17.77 -3.73
N LEU A 155 3.22 -16.78 -4.62
CA LEU A 155 4.34 -16.13 -5.31
C LEU A 155 5.00 -15.04 -4.45
N ILE A 156 4.38 -14.66 -3.33
CA ILE A 156 4.86 -13.58 -2.47
C ILE A 156 5.97 -14.08 -1.55
N THR A 157 7.14 -13.42 -1.63
CA THR A 157 8.38 -13.91 -1.03
C THR A 157 8.54 -13.63 0.46
N THR A 158 7.75 -12.70 1.01
CA THR A 158 7.85 -12.24 2.40
C THR A 158 6.55 -12.49 3.17
N PRO A 159 6.63 -12.61 4.51
CA PRO A 159 5.45 -12.73 5.38
C PRO A 159 4.46 -11.57 5.25
N LYS A 160 4.96 -10.33 5.09
CA LYS A 160 4.12 -9.13 4.97
C LYS A 160 4.50 -8.32 3.74
N VAL A 161 3.51 -7.71 3.09
CA VAL A 161 3.74 -6.85 1.92
C VAL A 161 3.05 -5.51 2.05
N LEU A 162 3.76 -4.46 1.67
CA LEU A 162 3.18 -3.16 1.34
C LEU A 162 2.84 -3.17 -0.16
N LEU A 163 1.57 -3.43 -0.49
CA LEU A 163 1.06 -3.41 -1.84
C LEU A 163 0.83 -1.96 -2.29
N ALA A 164 1.38 -1.59 -3.43
CA ALA A 164 1.19 -0.30 -4.08
C ALA A 164 0.80 -0.46 -5.55
N GLN A 165 -0.38 0.03 -5.92
CA GLN A 165 -0.78 0.22 -7.31
C GLN A 165 -0.11 1.48 -7.89
N THR A 166 -0.12 1.63 -9.21
CA THR A 166 0.66 2.69 -9.90
C THR A 166 0.09 4.10 -9.76
N ASP A 167 -1.05 4.26 -9.11
CA ASP A 167 -1.66 5.53 -8.69
C ASP A 167 -1.53 5.73 -7.16
N THR A 168 -0.52 5.10 -6.55
CA THR A 168 -0.09 5.26 -5.16
C THR A 168 1.03 6.28 -5.06
N TRP A 169 1.08 7.00 -3.93
CA TRP A 169 2.23 7.82 -3.57
C TRP A 169 2.53 7.71 -2.06
N MET A 170 3.78 7.45 -1.71
CA MET A 170 4.23 7.48 -0.30
C MET A 170 4.47 8.92 0.17
N CYS A 171 4.19 9.19 1.43
CA CYS A 171 4.44 10.48 2.06
C CYS A 171 5.70 10.40 2.92
N ASN A 172 6.33 11.53 3.25
CA ASN A 172 7.62 11.54 3.95
C ASN A 172 7.56 10.92 5.36
N GLY A 173 6.38 10.82 5.96
CA GLY A 173 6.15 10.10 7.21
C GLY A 173 6.18 8.57 7.08
N ALA A 174 6.19 8.02 5.87
CA ALA A 174 5.95 6.60 5.61
C ALA A 174 6.91 5.70 6.35
N HIS A 175 8.21 5.96 6.23
CA HIS A 175 9.23 5.15 6.87
C HIS A 175 9.09 5.15 8.40
N LYS A 176 8.84 6.33 8.98
CA LYS A 176 8.65 6.48 10.43
C LYS A 176 7.41 5.74 10.95
N HIS A 177 6.33 5.75 10.18
CA HIS A 177 5.01 5.36 10.65
C HIS A 177 4.51 4.00 10.17
N LEU A 178 5.13 3.38 9.15
CA LEU A 178 4.66 2.08 8.66
C LEU A 178 4.70 0.99 9.76
N LYS A 179 5.69 1.06 10.67
CA LYS A 179 5.81 0.19 11.84
C LYS A 179 4.57 0.19 12.73
N ASP A 180 3.85 1.32 12.79
CA ASP A 180 2.66 1.51 13.62
C ASP A 180 1.45 0.71 13.10
N PHE A 181 1.60 0.07 11.93
CA PHE A 181 0.56 -0.73 11.28
C PHE A 181 0.93 -2.21 11.10
N LEU A 182 2.16 -2.62 11.43
CA LEU A 182 2.64 -3.99 11.21
C LEU A 182 1.88 -5.05 12.03
N GLN A 183 1.20 -4.65 13.11
CA GLN A 183 0.36 -5.52 13.92
C GLN A 183 -0.91 -5.99 13.21
N TYR A 184 -1.32 -5.34 12.11
CA TYR A 184 -2.51 -5.68 11.33
C TYR A 184 -2.21 -6.73 10.27
N ASP A 185 -3.24 -7.55 9.98
CA ASP A 185 -3.21 -8.53 8.90
C ASP A 185 -3.60 -7.87 7.58
N TYR A 186 -4.43 -6.82 7.63
CA TYR A 186 -4.82 -6.02 6.48
C TYR A 186 -5.07 -4.58 6.91
N VAL A 187 -4.47 -3.61 6.23
CA VAL A 187 -4.86 -2.20 6.33
C VAL A 187 -4.74 -1.55 4.95
N GLY A 188 -5.73 -0.75 4.61
CA GLY A 188 -5.75 0.13 3.44
C GLY A 188 -6.61 1.34 3.78
N ALA A 189 -6.69 2.31 2.87
CA ALA A 189 -7.46 3.53 3.12
C ALA A 189 -8.93 3.22 3.48
N PRO A 190 -9.57 4.05 4.31
CA PRO A 190 -11.02 4.04 4.43
C PRO A 190 -11.68 4.48 3.13
N TRP A 191 -12.76 3.81 2.75
CA TRP A 191 -13.57 4.27 1.61
C TRP A 191 -14.39 5.50 2.00
N THR A 192 -14.50 6.46 1.10
CA THR A 192 -15.24 7.72 1.33
C THR A 192 -16.76 7.56 1.23
N SER A 193 -17.24 6.42 0.71
CA SER A 193 -18.66 6.08 0.62
C SER A 193 -18.96 4.74 1.31
N ASN A 194 -20.21 4.58 1.72
CA ASN A 194 -20.67 3.38 2.43
C ASN A 194 -20.52 2.14 1.54
N MET A 195 -19.67 1.20 1.96
CA MET A 195 -19.45 -0.06 1.27
C MET A 195 -20.33 -1.16 1.88
N THR A 196 -21.35 -1.56 1.14
CA THR A 196 -22.34 -2.58 1.57
C THR A 196 -21.72 -3.94 1.90
N ARG A 197 -20.55 -4.27 1.33
CA ARG A 197 -19.88 -5.56 1.51
C ARG A 197 -18.88 -5.62 2.67
N CYS A 198 -18.47 -4.47 3.21
CA CYS A 198 -17.65 -4.43 4.42
C CYS A 198 -18.20 -3.49 5.50
N PRO A 199 -19.47 -3.65 5.91
CA PRO A 199 -20.26 -2.62 6.59
C PRO A 199 -19.77 -2.25 7.99
N LYS A 200 -18.93 -3.08 8.63
CA LYS A 200 -18.53 -2.87 10.03
C LYS A 200 -17.35 -1.91 10.22
N LYS A 201 -16.40 -1.92 9.28
CA LYS A 201 -15.14 -1.17 9.42
C LYS A 201 -14.95 -0.10 8.36
N TRP A 202 -15.45 -0.30 7.14
CA TRP A 202 -15.28 0.62 6.00
C TRP A 202 -13.81 0.99 5.72
N VAL A 203 -12.90 0.03 5.89
CA VAL A 203 -11.45 0.20 5.64
C VAL A 203 -10.91 -0.89 4.75
N GLY A 204 -9.75 -0.65 4.15
CA GLY A 204 -9.05 -1.67 3.39
C GLY A 204 -9.28 -1.54 1.90
N ASN A 205 -9.32 -0.31 1.37
CA ASN A 205 -9.08 -0.10 -0.05
C ASN A 205 -7.78 -0.80 -0.47
N GLY A 206 -7.83 -1.53 -1.57
CA GLY A 206 -6.75 -2.43 -1.96
C GLY A 206 -5.51 -1.78 -2.54
N GLY A 207 -5.63 -0.58 -3.11
CA GLY A 207 -4.63 -0.03 -4.02
C GLY A 207 -3.36 0.49 -3.37
N PHE A 208 -3.44 0.97 -2.13
CA PHE A 208 -2.28 1.10 -1.25
C PHE A 208 -2.61 0.46 0.09
N SER A 209 -1.99 -0.69 0.38
CA SER A 209 -2.36 -1.51 1.53
C SER A 209 -1.22 -2.34 2.07
N LEU A 210 -1.21 -2.57 3.39
CA LEU A 210 -0.33 -3.52 4.05
C LEU A 210 -1.10 -4.83 4.27
N ARG A 211 -0.53 -5.95 3.86
CA ARG A 211 -1.19 -7.26 3.86
C ARG A 211 -0.27 -8.34 4.42
N ASP A 212 -0.80 -9.15 5.31
CA ASP A 212 -0.17 -10.37 5.82
C ASP A 212 -0.44 -11.55 4.88
N ARG A 213 0.61 -12.14 4.33
CA ARG A 213 0.51 -13.19 3.31
C ARG A 213 -0.29 -14.39 3.79
N GLU A 214 -0.06 -14.83 5.03
CA GLU A 214 -0.74 -16.00 5.58
C GLU A 214 -2.22 -15.70 5.84
N ALA A 215 -2.56 -14.48 6.26
CA ALA A 215 -3.96 -14.06 6.35
C ALA A 215 -4.66 -14.08 4.99
N MET A 216 -4.02 -13.53 3.95
CA MET A 216 -4.58 -13.54 2.59
C MET A 216 -4.73 -14.98 2.05
N LEU A 217 -3.75 -15.86 2.30
CA LEU A 217 -3.85 -17.29 1.96
C LEU A 217 -5.00 -17.97 2.68
N ARG A 218 -5.19 -17.74 3.99
CA ARG A 218 -6.32 -18.30 4.74
C ARG A 218 -7.66 -17.92 4.13
N VAL A 219 -7.84 -16.64 3.77
CA VAL A 219 -9.08 -16.15 3.16
C VAL A 219 -9.29 -16.79 1.77
N THR A 220 -8.30 -16.72 0.88
CA THR A 220 -8.40 -17.23 -0.50
C THR A 220 -8.56 -18.76 -0.58
N GLN A 221 -8.12 -19.50 0.43
CA GLN A 221 -8.32 -20.96 0.51
C GLN A 221 -9.68 -21.35 1.12
N SER A 222 -10.25 -20.47 1.95
CA SER A 222 -11.51 -20.76 2.66
C SER A 222 -12.73 -20.28 1.89
N PHE A 223 -12.58 -19.24 1.07
CA PHE A 223 -13.68 -18.55 0.40
C PHE A 223 -13.39 -18.35 -1.08
N ARG A 224 -14.46 -18.24 -1.86
CA ARG A 224 -14.43 -17.79 -3.25
C ARG A 224 -15.03 -16.39 -3.33
N PRO A 225 -14.55 -15.53 -4.24
CA PRO A 225 -15.17 -14.23 -4.46
C PRO A 225 -16.61 -14.43 -4.96
N GLU A 226 -17.61 -14.06 -4.15
CA GLU A 226 -19.03 -14.10 -4.54
C GLU A 226 -19.65 -12.69 -4.48
N PRO A 227 -20.09 -12.12 -5.61
CA PRO A 227 -20.06 -12.68 -6.96
C PRO A 227 -18.63 -12.82 -7.52
N ASP A 228 -18.45 -13.66 -8.55
CA ASP A 228 -17.16 -13.95 -9.21
C ASP A 228 -16.40 -12.71 -9.73
N ASP A 229 -17.06 -11.55 -9.74
CA ASP A 229 -16.53 -10.24 -10.16
C ASP A 229 -16.37 -9.23 -9.01
N LEU A 230 -16.39 -9.69 -7.76
CA LEU A 230 -16.11 -8.86 -6.61
C LEU A 230 -14.67 -8.32 -6.66
N ALA A 231 -14.52 -7.01 -6.44
CA ALA A 231 -13.21 -6.39 -6.25
C ALA A 231 -12.46 -7.10 -5.11
N GLU A 232 -11.15 -7.27 -5.27
CA GLU A 232 -10.33 -8.06 -4.34
C GLU A 232 -10.33 -7.46 -2.93
N ASP A 233 -10.37 -6.14 -2.82
CA ASP A 233 -10.32 -5.42 -1.56
C ASP A 233 -11.61 -5.61 -0.75
N LEU A 234 -12.77 -5.55 -1.41
CA LEU A 234 -14.07 -5.90 -0.85
C LEU A 234 -14.13 -7.39 -0.48
N PHE A 235 -13.54 -8.27 -1.29
CA PHE A 235 -13.44 -9.70 -0.95
C PHE A 235 -12.67 -9.91 0.36
N PHE A 236 -11.46 -9.37 0.50
CA PHE A 236 -10.70 -9.51 1.74
C PHE A 236 -11.40 -8.83 2.93
N CYS A 237 -11.89 -7.61 2.75
CA CYS A 237 -12.54 -6.87 3.83
C CYS A 237 -13.79 -7.62 4.35
N SER A 238 -14.64 -8.12 3.45
CA SER A 238 -15.87 -8.82 3.82
C SER A 238 -15.62 -10.07 4.67
N HIS A 239 -14.48 -10.74 4.49
CA HIS A 239 -14.09 -11.94 5.24
C HIS A 239 -13.17 -11.65 6.45
N MET A 240 -12.76 -10.40 6.63
CA MET A 240 -11.90 -9.95 7.74
C MET A 240 -12.55 -8.90 8.65
N GLN A 241 -13.77 -8.43 8.33
CA GLN A 241 -14.43 -7.32 9.02
C GLN A 241 -14.66 -7.51 10.53
N ASP A 242 -14.69 -8.76 11.00
CA ASP A 242 -14.81 -9.13 12.41
C ASP A 242 -13.46 -9.37 13.11
N SER A 243 -12.35 -9.29 12.37
CA SER A 243 -11.02 -9.47 12.91
C SER A 243 -10.53 -8.19 13.60
N GLU A 244 -9.95 -8.33 14.78
CA GLU A 244 -9.20 -7.26 15.44
C GLU A 244 -7.89 -6.90 14.70
N LYS A 245 -7.48 -7.78 13.77
CA LYS A 245 -6.34 -7.56 12.85
C LYS A 245 -6.72 -6.74 11.61
N LEU A 246 -7.96 -6.26 11.52
CA LEU A 246 -8.40 -5.21 10.62
C LEU A 246 -8.64 -3.92 11.44
N PRO A 247 -7.96 -2.81 11.15
CA PRO A 247 -8.05 -1.59 11.96
C PRO A 247 -9.44 -0.97 11.95
N SER A 248 -9.69 -0.07 12.90
CA SER A 248 -10.82 0.84 12.79
C SER A 248 -10.59 1.86 11.68
N HIS A 249 -11.68 2.48 11.23
CA HIS A 249 -11.66 3.63 10.33
C HIS A 249 -10.71 4.74 10.79
N GLU A 250 -10.80 5.11 12.07
CA GLU A 250 -9.97 6.14 12.70
C GLU A 250 -8.47 5.85 12.65
N VAL A 251 -8.07 4.57 12.69
CA VAL A 251 -6.67 4.18 12.54
C VAL A 251 -6.27 4.15 11.07
N ALA A 252 -7.11 3.59 10.21
CA ALA A 252 -6.80 3.40 8.79
C ALA A 252 -6.61 4.73 8.03
N LYS A 253 -7.31 5.82 8.40
CA LYS A 253 -7.10 7.15 7.78
C LYS A 253 -5.69 7.71 7.98
N HIS A 254 -5.00 7.30 9.04
CA HIS A 254 -3.60 7.63 9.27
C HIS A 254 -2.63 6.73 8.47
N PHE A 255 -3.08 5.56 8.02
CA PHE A 255 -2.28 4.76 7.09
C PHE A 255 -2.30 5.38 5.69
N SER A 256 -3.49 5.47 5.10
CA SER A 256 -3.67 5.95 3.72
C SER A 256 -5.01 6.68 3.52
N ARG A 257 -5.09 7.46 2.44
CA ARG A 257 -6.28 8.22 2.02
C ARG A 257 -6.55 8.07 0.52
N GLU A 258 -7.83 7.97 0.16
CA GLU A 258 -8.36 8.19 -1.19
C GLU A 258 -8.96 9.60 -1.38
N GLY A 259 -9.02 10.40 -0.32
CA GLY A 259 -9.64 11.72 -0.32
C GLY A 259 -10.08 12.14 1.09
N PHE A 260 -10.87 13.20 1.15
CA PHE A 260 -11.44 13.76 2.38
C PHE A 260 -12.96 13.62 2.40
N TYR A 261 -13.55 13.49 3.59
CA TYR A 261 -14.99 13.64 3.74
C TYR A 261 -15.38 15.12 3.54
N GLU A 262 -16.61 15.39 3.10
CA GLU A 262 -17.09 16.76 2.81
C GLU A 262 -16.87 17.72 4.00
N GLU A 263 -17.03 17.21 5.21
CA GLU A 263 -16.87 17.93 6.48
C GLU A 263 -15.40 18.28 6.81
N GLU A 264 -14.45 17.49 6.31
CA GLU A 264 -13.01 17.65 6.54
C GLU A 264 -12.38 18.69 5.61
N SER A 265 -12.94 18.84 4.40
CA SER A 265 -12.44 19.78 3.38
C SER A 265 -12.44 21.24 3.84
N SER A 266 -13.25 21.58 4.84
CA SER A 266 -13.38 22.94 5.41
C SER A 266 -12.66 23.12 6.75
N SER A 267 -12.04 22.08 7.33
CA SER A 267 -11.67 22.06 8.75
C SER A 267 -10.28 21.47 9.06
N ASN A 268 -9.29 21.68 8.19
CA ASN A 268 -7.94 21.08 8.27
C ASN A 268 -8.01 19.54 8.31
N PRO A 269 -8.05 18.89 7.14
CA PRO A 269 -8.29 17.46 7.06
C PRO A 269 -7.19 16.66 7.75
N THR A 270 -7.55 15.49 8.29
CA THR A 270 -6.55 14.56 8.83
C THR A 270 -5.72 13.99 7.67
N MET A 271 -4.41 14.22 7.73
CA MET A 271 -3.47 13.75 6.72
C MET A 271 -3.01 12.30 7.00
N PRO A 272 -2.72 11.51 5.96
CA PRO A 272 -2.13 10.18 6.14
C PRO A 272 -0.66 10.30 6.55
N ASN A 273 -0.18 9.33 7.31
CA ASN A 273 1.22 9.23 7.71
C ASN A 273 2.04 8.43 6.69
N VAL A 274 1.43 7.45 6.00
CA VAL A 274 2.17 6.53 5.12
C VAL A 274 2.03 6.87 3.65
N GLY A 275 0.82 7.05 3.13
CA GLY A 275 0.67 7.36 1.71
C GLY A 275 -0.74 7.65 1.29
N VAL A 276 -0.93 7.65 -0.02
CA VAL A 276 -2.21 7.90 -0.67
C VAL A 276 -2.39 6.93 -1.82
N HIS A 277 -3.64 6.71 -2.20
CA HIS A 277 -3.99 5.95 -3.40
C HIS A 277 -5.20 6.60 -4.06
N ASN A 278 -5.13 6.80 -5.38
CA ASN A 278 -6.26 7.27 -6.20
C ASN A 278 -7.01 8.47 -5.58
N LEU A 279 -6.28 9.56 -5.30
CA LEU A 279 -6.85 10.75 -4.66
C LEU A 279 -8.00 11.34 -5.49
N ARG A 280 -9.23 11.19 -4.98
CA ARG A 280 -10.47 11.71 -5.56
C ARG A 280 -10.68 13.17 -5.18
N LEU A 281 -9.69 14.00 -5.47
CA LEU A 281 -9.65 15.43 -5.18
C LEU A 281 -9.29 16.22 -6.44
N THR A 282 -9.55 17.52 -6.40
CA THR A 282 -9.16 18.41 -7.50
C THR A 282 -7.64 18.59 -7.55
N PRO A 283 -7.09 18.93 -8.72
CA PRO A 283 -5.75 19.47 -8.86
C PRO A 283 -5.24 20.41 -7.78
N ASP A 284 -6.03 21.43 -7.47
CA ASP A 284 -5.62 22.45 -6.54
C ASP A 284 -5.64 21.92 -5.11
N ASP A 285 -6.59 21.05 -4.78
CA ASP A 285 -6.67 20.42 -3.46
C ASP A 285 -5.50 19.45 -3.23
N ILE A 286 -5.14 18.62 -4.22
CA ILE A 286 -3.99 17.72 -4.11
C ILE A 286 -2.72 18.52 -3.85
N ARG A 287 -2.47 19.58 -4.62
CA ARG A 287 -1.31 20.45 -4.43
C ARG A 287 -1.32 21.14 -3.07
N LYS A 288 -2.46 21.68 -2.68
CA LYS A 288 -2.63 22.43 -1.43
C LYS A 288 -2.42 21.55 -0.20
N PHE A 289 -3.01 20.36 -0.18
CA PHE A 289 -3.05 19.54 1.02
C PHE A 289 -1.91 18.51 1.08
N PHE A 290 -1.55 17.87 -0.05
CA PHE A 290 -0.65 16.72 -0.03
C PHE A 290 0.78 17.03 -0.47
N GLU A 291 1.02 17.99 -1.36
CA GLU A 291 2.37 18.23 -1.93
C GLU A 291 3.43 18.51 -0.85
N GLY A 292 3.04 19.20 0.24
CA GLY A 292 3.94 19.48 1.36
C GLY A 292 4.42 18.25 2.12
N GLN A 293 3.56 17.23 2.26
CA GLN A 293 3.86 16.00 3.02
C GLN A 293 4.23 14.82 2.11
N CYS A 294 3.81 14.88 0.84
CA CYS A 294 3.98 13.84 -0.16
C CYS A 294 4.50 14.49 -1.46
N PRO A 295 5.75 15.01 -1.49
CA PRO A 295 6.28 15.75 -2.62
C PRO A 295 6.27 14.91 -3.91
N GLY A 296 5.75 15.47 -4.99
CA GLY A 296 5.57 14.84 -6.29
C GLY A 296 4.26 14.07 -6.46
N VAL A 297 3.35 14.06 -5.47
CA VAL A 297 2.06 13.34 -5.56
C VAL A 297 1.21 13.76 -6.77
N SER A 298 1.35 15.03 -7.17
CA SER A 298 0.70 15.60 -8.35
C SER A 298 1.17 15.02 -9.70
N LEU A 299 2.29 14.28 -9.73
CA LEU A 299 2.80 13.63 -10.93
C LEU A 299 2.09 12.29 -11.24
N VAL A 300 1.38 11.71 -10.26
CA VAL A 300 0.87 10.33 -10.36
C VAL A 300 -0.64 10.21 -10.09
N CYS A 301 -1.23 11.11 -9.28
CA CYS A 301 -2.67 11.05 -8.99
C CYS A 301 -3.53 11.61 -10.13
N GLN A 302 -4.36 10.73 -10.71
CA GLN A 302 -5.05 10.83 -12.01
C GLN A 302 -5.93 12.06 -12.29
N ASN A 303 -6.33 12.83 -11.27
CA ASN A 303 -7.13 14.05 -11.49
C ASN A 303 -6.27 15.26 -11.85
N LEU A 304 -4.94 15.11 -11.82
CA LEU A 304 -3.97 16.10 -12.24
C LEU A 304 -3.36 15.74 -13.59
N HIS A 305 -3.90 16.45 -14.56
CA HIS A 305 -3.31 16.86 -15.81
C HIS A 305 -3.58 16.00 -17.05
N PRO A 306 -3.78 16.69 -18.18
CA PRO A 306 -3.46 16.28 -19.54
C PRO A 306 -2.16 15.51 -19.76
N ALA A 307 -1.42 15.04 -18.76
CA ALA A 307 -0.22 14.23 -18.96
C ALA A 307 -0.53 12.97 -19.77
N GLN A 308 -1.64 12.27 -19.55
CA GLN A 308 -1.96 11.12 -20.42
C GLN A 308 -2.28 11.56 -21.86
N ALA A 309 -2.98 12.68 -22.04
CA ALA A 309 -3.29 13.23 -23.35
C ALA A 309 -2.09 13.93 -24.03
N GLU A 310 -1.15 14.51 -23.29
CA GLU A 310 0.08 15.15 -23.75
C GLU A 310 1.16 14.10 -24.01
N LEU A 311 1.21 13.01 -23.23
CA LEU A 311 2.04 11.82 -23.46
C LEU A 311 1.54 11.05 -24.68
N ASP A 312 0.23 10.84 -24.82
CA ASP A 312 -0.39 10.26 -26.02
C ASP A 312 -0.18 11.14 -27.28
N ASN A 313 0.05 12.45 -27.10
CA ASN A 313 0.36 13.41 -28.16
C ASN A 313 1.86 13.77 -28.26
N SER A 314 2.72 13.20 -27.42
CA SER A 314 4.16 13.50 -27.39
C SER A 314 4.91 12.58 -28.35
N GLU A 315 5.89 13.12 -29.07
CA GLU A 315 6.83 12.30 -29.82
C GLU A 315 7.80 11.64 -28.84
N GLY A 316 7.69 10.32 -28.64
CA GLY A 316 8.60 9.60 -27.75
C GLY A 316 8.20 8.14 -27.51
N SER A 317 9.18 7.33 -27.14
CA SER A 317 8.93 5.98 -26.60
C SER A 317 8.36 6.06 -25.18
N LEU A 318 7.61 5.05 -24.74
CA LEU A 318 7.12 4.96 -23.35
C LEU A 318 8.28 5.00 -22.34
N GLU A 319 9.43 4.46 -22.73
CA GLU A 319 10.67 4.46 -21.95
C GLU A 319 11.20 5.88 -21.75
N SER A 320 11.34 6.65 -22.83
CA SER A 320 11.82 8.05 -22.74
C SER A 320 10.89 8.91 -21.89
N LEU A 321 9.58 8.75 -22.08
CA LEU A 321 8.59 9.50 -21.32
C LEU A 321 8.60 9.17 -19.83
N GLY A 322 8.81 7.89 -19.48
CA GLY A 322 8.95 7.49 -18.08
C GLY A 322 10.21 8.06 -17.44
N GLU A 323 11.30 8.16 -18.19
CA GLU A 323 12.54 8.78 -17.71
C GLU A 323 12.41 10.30 -17.55
N ASP A 324 11.69 10.98 -18.46
CA ASP A 324 11.41 12.41 -18.31
C ASP A 324 10.64 12.71 -17.02
N LEU A 325 9.66 11.86 -16.69
CA LEU A 325 8.89 11.98 -15.44
C LEU A 325 9.78 11.73 -14.20
N VAL A 326 10.69 10.76 -14.28
CA VAL A 326 11.70 10.51 -13.24
C VAL A 326 12.63 11.71 -13.06
N GLN A 327 13.12 12.31 -14.15
CA GLN A 327 13.99 13.49 -14.07
C GLN A 327 13.27 14.70 -13.50
N LYS A 328 12.03 14.93 -13.93
CA LYS A 328 11.19 16.00 -13.39
C LYS A 328 11.04 15.85 -11.88
N TRP A 329 10.70 14.65 -11.40
CA TRP A 329 10.60 14.42 -9.96
C TRP A 329 11.91 14.66 -9.21
N LYS A 330 13.03 14.17 -9.77
CA LYS A 330 14.38 14.38 -9.20
C LYS A 330 14.75 15.85 -9.08
N GLN A 331 14.33 16.68 -10.03
CA GLN A 331 14.67 18.11 -10.04
C GLN A 331 13.74 18.92 -9.14
N GLU A 332 12.43 18.66 -9.19
CA GLU A 332 11.42 19.52 -8.56
C GLU A 332 11.07 19.10 -7.13
N PHE A 333 11.10 17.81 -6.81
CA PHE A 333 10.50 17.29 -5.57
C PHE A 333 11.45 16.46 -4.71
N PHE A 334 12.47 15.85 -5.31
CA PHE A 334 13.42 15.02 -4.58
C PHE A 334 14.21 15.78 -3.50
N PRO A 335 14.70 17.03 -3.72
CA PRO A 335 15.37 17.78 -2.65
C PRO A 335 14.48 17.99 -1.41
N GLN A 336 13.21 18.32 -1.62
CA GLN A 336 12.23 18.46 -0.55
C GLN A 336 11.95 17.11 0.14
N THR A 337 11.85 16.02 -0.62
CA THR A 337 11.70 14.66 -0.09
C THR A 337 12.85 14.31 0.84
N VAL A 338 14.10 14.53 0.43
CA VAL A 338 15.30 14.25 1.23
C VAL A 338 15.32 15.10 2.51
N ALA A 339 15.07 16.41 2.40
CA ALA A 339 15.09 17.31 3.55
C ALA A 339 14.09 16.86 4.63
N LEU A 340 12.89 16.45 4.23
CA LEU A 340 11.85 16.00 5.15
C LEU A 340 12.12 14.60 5.72
N LEU A 341 12.74 13.70 4.95
CA LEU A 341 13.20 12.40 5.47
C LEU A 341 14.31 12.58 6.52
N GLN A 342 15.21 13.55 6.34
CA GLN A 342 16.28 13.87 7.29
C GLN A 342 15.75 14.50 8.59
N ASP A 343 14.80 15.44 8.51
CA ASP A 343 14.24 16.15 9.67
C ASP A 343 13.39 15.23 10.58
N SER A 344 12.93 14.08 10.07
CA SER A 344 11.98 13.21 10.77
C SER A 344 12.50 12.49 12.04
N ASN A 345 13.67 12.87 12.60
CA ASN A 345 14.39 12.23 13.71
C ASN A 345 14.70 10.74 13.49
N SER A 346 14.55 10.27 12.27
CA SER A 346 14.63 8.86 11.92
C SER A 346 16.03 8.43 11.49
N ARG A 347 16.97 9.36 11.26
CA ARG A 347 18.32 9.09 10.72
C ARG A 347 18.32 7.97 9.66
N ILE A 348 17.28 7.95 8.80
CA ILE A 348 17.07 6.91 7.76
C ILE A 348 18.28 6.82 6.83
N MET A 349 18.96 7.95 6.67
CA MET A 349 20.14 8.04 5.87
C MET A 349 21.36 8.30 6.76
N ASP A 350 22.10 7.24 7.06
CA ASP A 350 23.50 7.38 7.45
C ASP A 350 24.31 7.96 6.27
N SER A 351 25.55 8.39 6.52
CA SER A 351 26.44 8.93 5.48
C SER A 351 26.63 7.97 4.30
N VAL A 352 26.44 6.67 4.53
CA VAL A 352 26.53 5.61 3.52
C VAL A 352 25.31 5.61 2.60
N SER A 353 24.10 5.80 3.13
CA SER A 353 22.86 5.94 2.38
C SER A 353 22.83 7.26 1.60
N LEU A 354 23.38 8.34 2.16
CA LEU A 354 23.60 9.61 1.44
C LEU A 354 24.61 9.46 0.32
N THR A 355 25.69 8.69 0.54
CA THR A 355 26.68 8.37 -0.50
C THR A 355 26.10 7.46 -1.58
N LEU A 356 25.24 6.50 -1.21
CA LEU A 356 24.57 5.61 -2.15
C LEU A 356 23.58 6.41 -2.99
N MET A 357 22.74 7.23 -2.37
CA MET A 357 21.86 8.17 -3.07
C MET A 357 22.66 9.12 -3.94
N ALA A 358 23.70 9.79 -3.45
CA ALA A 358 24.58 10.63 -4.25
C ALA A 358 25.15 9.88 -5.48
N LYS A 359 25.48 8.59 -5.34
CA LYS A 359 25.88 7.70 -6.46
C LYS A 359 24.70 7.28 -7.38
N ILE A 360 23.47 7.21 -6.88
CA ILE A 360 22.25 7.05 -7.71
C ILE A 360 21.95 8.35 -8.50
N PHE A 361 22.30 9.51 -7.95
CA PHE A 361 21.98 10.84 -8.50
C PHE A 361 23.13 11.52 -9.27
N SER A 362 24.34 10.95 -9.30
CA SER A 362 25.46 11.49 -10.09
C SER A 362 25.57 10.83 -11.46
N ALA A 363 24.93 11.44 -12.47
CA ALA A 363 25.36 11.29 -13.87
C ALA A 363 25.61 12.65 -14.57
N GLU A 364 25.18 13.77 -13.98
CA GLU A 364 25.55 15.14 -14.36
C GLU A 364 25.67 16.03 -13.11
N PRO A 365 26.50 17.09 -13.14
CA PRO A 365 26.84 17.87 -11.94
C PRO A 365 25.65 18.64 -11.38
N LEU A 366 25.45 18.53 -10.06
CA LEU A 366 24.53 19.34 -9.26
C LEU A 366 24.82 20.82 -9.50
N ARG A 367 23.86 21.56 -10.08
CA ARG A 367 24.02 22.99 -10.40
C ARG A 367 23.48 23.92 -9.30
N ASP A 368 22.88 23.37 -8.24
CA ASP A 368 22.39 24.14 -7.11
C ASP A 368 23.53 24.39 -6.11
N PRO A 369 24.01 25.63 -5.97
CA PRO A 369 25.12 25.96 -5.07
C PRO A 369 24.81 25.64 -3.61
N SER A 370 23.55 25.70 -3.18
CA SER A 370 23.16 25.44 -1.78
C SER A 370 23.31 23.96 -1.39
N VAL A 371 23.03 23.06 -2.33
CA VAL A 371 23.21 21.61 -2.17
C VAL A 371 24.70 21.26 -2.22
N VAL A 372 25.46 21.92 -3.09
CA VAL A 372 26.92 21.73 -3.19
C VAL A 372 27.64 22.22 -1.92
N ASP A 373 27.24 23.37 -1.39
CA ASP A 373 27.81 23.93 -0.16
C ASP A 373 27.47 23.05 1.06
N PHE A 374 26.24 22.54 1.17
CA PHE A 374 25.84 21.60 2.21
C PHE A 374 26.67 20.30 2.19
N LEU A 375 26.95 19.75 1.00
CA LEU A 375 27.76 18.55 0.85
C LEU A 375 29.23 18.78 1.23
N ARG A 376 29.79 19.95 0.89
CA ARG A 376 31.16 20.33 1.25
C ARG A 376 31.32 20.52 2.76
N GLU A 377 30.38 21.21 3.40
CA GLU A 377 30.40 21.42 4.86
C GLU A 377 30.30 20.10 5.64
N THR A 378 29.58 19.11 5.07
CA THR A 378 29.46 17.77 5.65
C THR A 378 30.76 16.95 5.51
N GLU A 379 31.53 17.15 4.43
CA GLU A 379 32.81 16.47 4.21
C GLU A 379 33.92 17.01 5.13
N GLU A 380 33.92 18.31 5.41
CA GLU A 380 34.84 18.95 6.36
C GLU A 380 34.57 18.55 7.82
N ALA A 381 33.32 18.23 8.16
CA ALA A 381 32.94 17.75 9.49
C ALA A 381 33.32 16.28 9.76
N LEU A 382 33.78 15.54 8.74
CA LEU A 382 34.14 14.12 8.80
C LEU A 382 35.66 13.85 8.79
N GLN A 383 36.49 14.90 8.70
CA GLN A 383 37.95 14.85 8.87
C GLN A 383 38.35 15.34 10.26
#